data_AF-A0AAT9RSD7-F1
#
_entry.id   AF-A0AAT9RSD7-F1
#
_cell.length_a   1.000
_cell.length_b   1.000
_cell.length_c   1.000
_cell.angle_alpha   90.00
_cell.angle_beta   90.00
_cell.angle_gamma   90.00
#
_symmetry.space_group_name_H-M   'P 1'
#
loop_
_entity.id
_entity.type
_entity.pdbx_description
1 polymer ?
#
loop_
_entity_poly.entity_id
_entity_poly.type
_entity_poly.pdbx_seq_one_letter_code
_entity_poly.pdbx_strand_id
1 'polypeptide(L)'
;MVLTVVDLRTGRLLAEGPKAEYGETLNARVASVLASDGGTVVTQLGGGAVAWNTETGAELWRQAADEQSITPLALPTADVLYASADDLGLTALDMGTKKVLASRLVPDITSELTADGDVLQLTTGGYGVLASGYDLFVFAPETKQ
;
A
#
# COMPACT_ATOMS: atom_id res chain seq x y z
N MET A 1 10.62 12.17 10.45
CA MET A 1 11.27 11.01 9.76
C MET A 1 11.20 11.24 8.26
N VAL A 2 12.19 10.81 7.47
CA VAL A 2 12.17 10.90 6.00
C VAL A 2 12.17 9.48 5.45
N LEU A 3 11.24 9.17 4.55
CA LEU A 3 11.24 7.91 3.81
C LEU A 3 12.27 7.98 2.68
N THR A 4 12.97 6.88 2.42
CA THR A 4 14.02 6.87 1.39
C THR A 4 13.95 5.61 0.56
N VAL A 5 14.36 5.74 -0.71
CA VAL A 5 14.63 4.61 -1.59
C VAL A 5 16.14 4.50 -1.74
N VAL A 6 16.68 3.32 -1.47
CA VAL A 6 18.12 3.05 -1.52
C VAL A 6 18.39 1.86 -2.42
N ASP A 7 19.34 2.00 -3.33
CA ASP A 7 19.89 0.86 -4.05
C ASP A 7 20.76 0.06 -3.07
N LEU A 8 20.25 -1.09 -2.61
CA LEU A 8 20.92 -1.93 -1.63
C LEU A 8 22.25 -2.51 -2.13
N ARG A 9 22.43 -2.66 -3.45
CA ARG A 9 23.69 -3.18 -4.00
C ARG A 9 24.82 -2.19 -3.80
N THR A 10 24.53 -0.90 -3.99
CA THR A 10 25.53 0.18 -4.00
C THR A 10 25.49 1.04 -2.74
N GLY A 11 24.44 0.92 -1.92
CA GLY A 11 24.14 1.83 -0.82
C GLY A 11 23.71 3.23 -1.28
N ARG A 12 23.49 3.44 -2.58
CA ARG A 12 23.18 4.75 -3.14
C ARG A 12 21.75 5.14 -2.82
N LEU A 13 21.56 6.30 -2.22
CA LEU A 13 20.26 6.96 -2.09
C LEU A 13 19.73 7.28 -3.50
N LEU A 14 18.54 6.77 -3.82
CA LEU A 14 17.86 7.01 -5.09
C LEU A 14 16.88 8.18 -4.98
N ALA A 15 16.08 8.20 -3.91
CA ALA A 15 15.09 9.25 -3.67
C ALA A 15 14.85 9.47 -2.17
N GLU A 16 14.50 10.71 -1.82
CA GLU A 16 13.93 11.07 -0.52
C GLU A 16 12.45 11.37 -0.72
N GLY A 17 11.62 10.62 -0.02
CA GLY A 17 10.17 10.71 -0.10
C GLY A 17 9.56 11.67 0.94
N PRO A 18 8.25 11.49 1.18
CA PRO A 18 7.47 12.21 2.18
C PRO A 18 8.14 12.27 3.55
N LYS A 19 7.98 13.42 4.21
CA LYS A 19 8.43 13.62 5.60
C LYS A 19 7.26 13.44 6.54
N ALA A 20 7.47 12.73 7.64
CA ALA A 20 6.58 12.74 8.78
C ALA A 20 6.85 13.99 9.63
N GLU A 21 5.78 14.67 10.03
CA GLU A 21 5.86 15.80 10.96
C GLU A 21 6.23 15.31 12.37
N TYR A 22 6.83 16.21 13.15
CA TYR A 22 7.24 15.89 14.51
C TYR A 22 6.01 15.81 15.43
N GLY A 23 5.82 14.67 16.10
CA GLY A 23 4.67 14.42 16.98
C GLY A 23 3.58 13.55 16.35
N GLU A 24 3.71 13.19 15.08
CA GLU A 24 2.86 12.18 14.46
C GLU A 24 3.09 10.81 15.11
N THR A 25 2.01 10.16 15.55
CA THR A 25 2.10 8.80 16.09
C THR A 25 2.39 7.86 14.93
N LEU A 26 3.62 7.35 14.90
CA LEU A 26 3.98 6.27 13.99
C LEU A 26 3.48 4.97 14.61
N ASN A 27 2.47 4.35 14.00
CA ASN A 27 2.13 2.97 14.36
C ASN A 27 3.38 2.11 14.14
N ALA A 28 3.71 1.26 15.11
CA ALA A 28 4.98 0.51 15.17
C ALA A 28 5.23 -0.43 13.97
N ARG A 29 4.23 -0.63 13.10
CA ARG A 29 4.40 -1.20 11.76
C ARG A 29 4.11 -0.10 10.74
N VAL A 30 5.16 0.43 10.10
CA VAL A 30 4.97 1.19 8.86
C VAL A 30 4.51 0.18 7.82
N ALA A 31 3.20 0.15 7.56
CA ALA A 31 2.67 -0.60 6.42
C ALA A 31 3.07 0.17 5.15
N SER A 32 4.01 -0.38 4.39
CA SER A 32 4.41 0.14 3.09
C SER A 32 4.20 -0.93 2.03
N VAL A 33 3.63 -0.56 0.90
CA VAL A 33 3.41 -1.45 -0.25
C VAL A 33 3.99 -0.78 -1.48
N LEU A 34 4.76 -1.55 -2.25
CA LEU A 34 5.39 -1.11 -3.48
C LEU A 34 4.58 -1.66 -4.67
N ALA A 35 4.33 -0.82 -5.66
CA ALA A 35 3.75 -1.24 -6.93
C ALA A 35 4.65 -2.28 -7.62
N SER A 36 4.06 -3.18 -8.39
CA SER A 36 4.83 -4.23 -9.09
C SER A 36 5.86 -3.70 -10.08
N ASP A 37 5.64 -2.50 -10.62
CA ASP A 37 6.59 -1.81 -11.50
C ASP A 37 7.71 -1.07 -10.74
N GLY A 38 7.62 -1.03 -9.41
CA GLY A 38 8.56 -0.36 -8.52
C GLY A 38 8.46 1.16 -8.53
N GLY A 39 7.56 1.78 -9.30
CA GLY A 39 7.50 3.22 -9.52
C GLY A 39 6.75 4.01 -8.44
N THR A 40 5.88 3.33 -7.70
CA THR A 40 5.01 3.95 -6.71
C THR A 40 4.98 3.14 -5.42
N VAL A 41 4.96 3.83 -4.29
CA VAL A 41 4.81 3.23 -2.98
C VAL A 41 3.70 3.95 -2.21
N VAL A 42 2.90 3.17 -1.48
CA VAL A 42 1.92 3.71 -0.52
C VAL A 42 2.37 3.31 0.87
N THR A 43 2.39 4.27 1.78
CA THR A 43 2.90 4.07 3.13
C THR A 43 1.99 4.69 4.17
N GLN A 44 1.85 4.05 5.32
CA GLN A 44 1.25 4.69 6.49
C GLN A 44 2.23 5.74 7.02
N LEU A 45 1.81 7.00 7.07
CA LEU A 45 2.60 8.12 7.57
C LEU A 45 1.66 9.16 8.20
N GLY A 46 1.91 9.55 9.43
CA GLY A 46 1.20 10.69 10.01
C GLY A 46 -0.27 10.49 10.33
N GLY A 47 -0.70 9.25 10.58
CA GLY A 47 -2.11 8.94 10.85
C GLY A 47 -2.95 8.68 9.59
N GLY A 48 -2.36 8.75 8.40
CA GLY A 48 -3.03 8.37 7.15
C GLY A 48 -2.07 7.71 6.16
N ALA A 49 -2.57 7.35 4.98
CA ALA A 49 -1.73 6.86 3.91
C ALA A 49 -1.16 8.00 3.05
N VAL A 50 0.03 7.78 2.49
CA VAL A 50 0.68 8.68 1.53
C VAL A 50 1.17 7.84 0.36
N ALA A 51 0.83 8.24 -0.86
CA ALA A 51 1.42 7.72 -2.07
C ALA A 51 2.52 8.62 -2.57
N TRP A 52 3.60 8.03 -3.04
CA TRP A 52 4.73 8.78 -3.58
C TRP A 52 5.50 8.00 -4.63
N ASN A 53 6.16 8.74 -5.52
CA ASN A 53 6.94 8.19 -6.61
C ASN A 53 8.36 7.83 -6.12
N THR A 54 8.82 6.61 -6.41
CA THR A 54 10.09 6.09 -5.87
C THR A 54 11.34 6.61 -6.58
N GLU A 55 11.19 7.11 -7.82
CA GLU A 55 12.28 7.67 -8.61
C GLU A 55 12.58 9.11 -8.18
N THR A 56 11.54 9.89 -7.96
CA THR A 56 11.63 11.33 -7.70
C THR A 56 11.44 11.69 -6.23
N GLY A 57 10.81 10.82 -5.44
CA GLY A 57 10.39 11.11 -4.07
C GLY A 57 9.13 11.97 -3.96
N ALA A 58 8.53 12.38 -5.09
CA ALA A 58 7.40 13.29 -5.10
C ALA A 58 6.14 12.64 -4.48
N GLU A 59 5.46 13.37 -3.60
CA GLU A 59 4.12 12.96 -3.12
C GLU A 59 3.15 12.99 -4.30
N LEU A 60 2.44 11.89 -4.52
CA LEU A 60 1.36 11.80 -5.50
C LEU A 60 0.05 12.23 -4.86
N TRP A 61 -0.20 11.74 -3.64
CA TRP A 61 -1.30 12.18 -2.80
C TRP A 61 -1.02 11.83 -1.34
N ARG A 62 -1.75 12.53 -0.48
CA ARG A 62 -1.80 12.29 0.97
C ARG A 62 -3.24 12.17 1.39
N GLN A 63 -3.51 11.26 2.32
CA GLN A 63 -4.81 11.15 2.96
C GLN A 63 -5.06 12.39 3.82
N ALA A 64 -6.23 13.02 3.65
CA ALA A 64 -6.64 14.13 4.51
C ALA A 64 -7.14 13.60 5.86
N ALA A 65 -7.06 14.42 6.91
CA ALA A 65 -7.40 13.99 8.28
C ALA A 65 -8.88 13.64 8.48
N ASP A 66 -9.76 14.13 7.61
CA ASP A 66 -11.21 13.88 7.60
C ASP A 66 -11.63 12.75 6.65
N GLU A 67 -10.67 12.16 5.93
CA GLU A 67 -10.93 10.98 5.11
C GLU A 67 -10.95 9.71 5.96
N GLN A 68 -11.69 8.71 5.47
CA GLN A 68 -11.69 7.37 6.04
C GLN A 68 -10.26 6.81 6.11
N SER A 69 -9.77 6.51 7.31
CA SER A 69 -8.43 5.92 7.50
C SER A 69 -8.26 4.66 6.66
N ILE A 70 -7.16 4.59 5.92
CA ILE A 70 -6.77 3.41 5.15
C ILE A 70 -5.40 2.93 5.61
N THR A 71 -5.24 1.62 5.71
CA THR A 71 -3.95 0.94 5.93
C THR A 71 -3.60 0.16 4.67
N PRO A 72 -2.54 0.51 3.93
CA PRO A 72 -2.19 -0.15 2.68
C PRO A 72 -1.79 -1.61 2.92
N LEU A 73 -2.28 -2.52 2.08
CA LEU A 73 -2.00 -3.95 2.15
C LEU A 73 -1.33 -4.49 0.87
N ALA A 74 -1.75 -3.99 -0.30
CA ALA A 74 -1.16 -4.40 -1.57
C ALA A 74 -1.40 -3.39 -2.69
N LEU A 75 -0.42 -3.29 -3.59
CA LEU A 75 -0.50 -2.48 -4.81
C LEU A 75 -0.07 -3.35 -6.01
N PRO A 76 -0.88 -4.36 -6.38
CA PRO A 76 -0.50 -5.31 -7.43
C PRO A 76 -0.42 -4.67 -8.82
N THR A 77 -1.12 -3.56 -9.01
CA THR A 77 -1.01 -2.68 -10.18
C THR A 77 -0.79 -1.24 -9.72
N ALA A 78 -0.39 -0.35 -10.64
CA ALA A 78 -0.25 1.08 -10.34
C ALA A 78 -1.59 1.79 -10.10
N ASP A 79 -2.71 1.15 -10.46
CA ASP A 79 -4.03 1.79 -10.52
C ASP A 79 -4.99 1.36 -9.39
N VAL A 80 -4.76 0.20 -8.76
CA VAL A 80 -5.65 -0.32 -7.71
C VAL A 80 -4.88 -0.62 -6.42
N LEU A 81 -5.18 0.15 -5.38
CA LEU A 81 -4.69 -0.08 -4.03
C LEU A 81 -5.66 -0.98 -3.27
N TYR A 82 -5.17 -2.09 -2.75
CA TYR A 82 -5.86 -2.89 -1.74
C TYR A 82 -5.42 -2.43 -0.35
N ALA A 83 -6.39 -2.11 0.48
CA ALA A 83 -6.18 -1.58 1.82
C ALA A 83 -7.21 -2.12 2.79
N SER A 84 -6.86 -2.14 4.08
CA SER A 84 -7.86 -2.19 5.14
C SER A 84 -8.38 -0.78 5.37
N ALA A 85 -9.70 -0.60 5.32
CA ALA A 85 -10.36 0.66 5.62
C ALA A 85 -11.45 0.40 6.67
N ASP A 86 -11.42 1.11 7.81
CA ASP A 86 -12.15 0.76 9.05
C ASP A 86 -13.49 0.03 8.84
N ASP A 87 -14.59 0.75 8.63
CA ASP A 87 -15.95 0.17 8.53
C ASP A 87 -16.18 -0.63 7.23
N LEU A 88 -15.22 -0.61 6.31
CA LEU A 88 -15.30 -1.22 4.97
C LEU A 88 -14.52 -2.53 4.87
N GLY A 89 -13.67 -2.86 5.86
CA GLY A 89 -12.78 -4.01 5.83
C GLY A 89 -11.79 -3.95 4.66
N LEU A 90 -11.47 -5.12 4.08
CA LEU A 90 -10.64 -5.18 2.88
C LEU A 90 -11.36 -4.49 1.71
N THR A 91 -10.69 -3.47 1.19
CA THR A 91 -11.24 -2.54 0.21
C THR A 91 -10.26 -2.34 -0.94
N ALA A 92 -10.78 -2.37 -2.17
CA ALA A 92 -10.06 -1.92 -3.36
C ALA A 92 -10.38 -0.44 -3.60
N LEU A 93 -9.33 0.35 -3.78
CA LEU A 93 -9.37 1.79 -3.97
C LEU A 93 -8.71 2.13 -5.30
N ASP A 94 -9.31 3.07 -6.02
CA ASP A 94 -8.67 3.72 -7.16
C ASP A 94 -7.46 4.50 -6.66
N MET A 95 -6.28 4.19 -7.19
CA MET A 95 -5.02 4.73 -6.71
C MET A 95 -4.89 6.24 -6.96
N GLY A 96 -5.49 6.77 -8.02
CA GLY A 96 -5.41 8.20 -8.35
C GLY A 96 -6.37 9.05 -7.50
N THR A 97 -7.53 8.52 -7.16
CA THR A 97 -8.64 9.28 -6.56
C THR A 97 -9.02 8.84 -5.16
N LYS A 98 -8.48 7.72 -4.66
CA LYS A 98 -8.84 7.06 -3.39
C LYS A 98 -10.32 6.64 -3.32
N LYS A 99 -11.02 6.60 -4.45
CA LYS A 99 -12.42 6.16 -4.49
C LYS A 99 -12.52 4.66 -4.27
N VAL A 100 -13.50 4.25 -3.46
CA VAL A 100 -13.82 2.84 -3.26
C VAL A 100 -14.33 2.24 -4.58
N LEU A 101 -13.58 1.27 -5.10
CA LEU A 101 -13.95 0.46 -6.25
C LEU A 101 -14.77 -0.77 -5.79
N ALA A 102 -14.35 -1.37 -4.68
CA ALA A 102 -15.06 -2.47 -4.03
C ALA A 102 -14.72 -2.50 -2.53
N SER A 103 -15.67 -2.88 -1.68
CA SER A 103 -15.47 -3.00 -0.23
C SER A 103 -15.97 -4.35 0.28
N ARG A 104 -15.59 -4.71 1.51
CA ARG A 104 -15.94 -5.99 2.14
C ARG A 104 -15.59 -7.18 1.25
N LEU A 105 -14.42 -7.10 0.60
CA LEU A 105 -13.92 -8.13 -0.31
C LEU A 105 -13.70 -9.47 0.41
N VAL A 106 -13.59 -9.45 1.75
CA VAL A 106 -13.65 -10.62 2.62
C VAL A 106 -14.76 -10.38 3.66
N PRO A 107 -15.72 -11.30 3.85
CA PRO A 107 -16.68 -11.20 4.94
C PRO A 107 -15.97 -11.43 6.28
N ASP A 108 -16.03 -10.44 7.17
CA ASP A 108 -15.55 -10.46 8.57
C ASP A 108 -14.14 -11.01 8.81
N ILE A 109 -13.15 -10.14 8.56
CA ILE A 109 -11.78 -10.31 9.06
C ILE A 109 -11.74 -9.76 10.49
N THR A 110 -12.18 -10.58 11.45
CA THR A 110 -12.04 -10.31 12.89
C THR A 110 -10.56 -10.27 13.26
N SER A 111 -9.98 -9.08 13.38
CA SER A 111 -8.74 -8.70 14.08
C SER A 111 -7.43 -9.51 13.89
N GLU A 112 -7.40 -10.64 13.20
CA GLU A 112 -6.26 -11.57 13.12
C GLU A 112 -5.54 -11.58 11.76
N LEU A 113 -5.84 -10.63 10.87
CA LEU A 113 -4.89 -10.24 9.81
C LEU A 113 -3.53 -9.75 10.38
N THR A 114 -3.42 -9.67 11.71
CA THR A 114 -2.25 -9.23 12.46
C THR A 114 -1.35 -10.36 12.96
N ALA A 115 -1.70 -11.65 12.81
CA ALA A 115 -0.83 -12.74 13.24
C ALA A 115 0.15 -13.18 12.15
N ASP A 116 -0.32 -13.61 10.97
CA ASP A 116 0.55 -14.06 9.86
C ASP A 116 -0.17 -13.88 8.50
N GLY A 117 -0.70 -12.69 8.22
CA GLY A 117 -1.14 -12.28 6.88
C GLY A 117 0.06 -11.99 5.98
N ASP A 118 0.92 -13.00 5.83
CA ASP A 118 2.26 -12.90 5.30
C ASP A 118 2.27 -13.06 3.78
N VAL A 119 2.50 -11.95 3.11
CA VAL A 119 3.03 -11.84 1.74
C VAL A 119 1.98 -11.66 0.65
N LEU A 120 1.90 -10.41 0.15
CA LEU A 120 1.56 -10.19 -1.25
C LEU A 120 2.72 -10.73 -2.10
N GLN A 121 2.59 -11.93 -2.66
CA GLN A 121 3.60 -12.48 -3.56
C GLN A 121 3.31 -12.02 -4.99
N LEU A 122 4.28 -11.38 -5.63
CA LEU A 122 4.29 -11.24 -7.07
C LEU A 122 4.82 -12.54 -7.66
N THR A 123 4.00 -13.22 -8.45
CA THR A 123 4.46 -14.40 -9.21
C THR A 123 5.39 -13.96 -10.34
N THR A 124 6.20 -14.88 -10.85
CA THR A 124 7.04 -14.65 -12.05
C THR A 124 6.24 -14.27 -13.29
N GLY A 125 4.93 -14.51 -13.31
CA GLY A 125 4.01 -14.10 -14.35
C GLY A 125 3.40 -12.71 -14.15
N GLY A 126 3.79 -11.97 -13.10
CA GLY A 126 3.26 -10.64 -12.78
C GLY A 126 1.92 -10.66 -12.05
N TYR A 127 1.38 -11.82 -11.69
CA TYR A 127 0.18 -11.90 -10.86
C TYR A 127 0.51 -11.47 -9.43
N GLY A 128 -0.34 -10.63 -8.84
CA GLY A 128 -0.33 -10.37 -7.40
C GLY A 128 -1.14 -11.44 -6.67
N VAL A 129 -0.62 -11.98 -5.59
CA VAL A 129 -1.32 -12.98 -4.77
C VAL A 129 -1.46 -12.45 -3.35
N LEU A 130 -2.69 -12.26 -2.88
CA LEU A 130 -2.98 -11.91 -1.49
C LEU A 130 -3.59 -13.14 -0.80
N ALA A 131 -2.85 -13.70 0.14
CA ALA A 131 -3.38 -14.71 1.05
C ALA A 131 -3.95 -14.04 2.30
N SER A 132 -5.23 -14.27 2.56
CA SER A 132 -5.87 -14.04 3.87
C SER A 132 -6.12 -15.42 4.48
N GLY A 133 -6.16 -15.56 5.81
CA GLY A 133 -6.11 -16.86 6.50
C GLY A 133 -7.03 -17.99 5.96
N TYR A 134 -8.14 -17.66 5.30
CA TYR A 134 -9.02 -18.63 4.65
C TYR A 134 -9.18 -18.48 3.13
N ASP A 135 -8.64 -17.41 2.52
CA ASP A 135 -8.88 -17.04 1.12
C ASP A 135 -7.58 -16.70 0.37
N LEU A 136 -7.53 -17.09 -0.91
CA LEU A 136 -6.44 -16.74 -1.81
C LEU A 136 -6.98 -15.87 -2.95
N PHE A 137 -6.55 -14.62 -3.01
CA PHE A 137 -6.89 -13.70 -4.08
C PHE A 137 -5.75 -13.63 -5.08
N VAL A 138 -6.05 -13.84 -6.36
CA VAL A 138 -5.08 -13.79 -7.46
C VAL A 138 -5.48 -12.68 -8.42
N PHE A 139 -4.58 -11.71 -8.61
CA PHE A 139 -4.78 -10.54 -9.47
C PHE A 139 -3.95 -10.70 -10.74
N ALA A 140 -4.57 -10.56 -11.91
CA ALA A 140 -3.86 -10.65 -13.18
C ALA A 140 -2.90 -9.45 -13.36
N PRO A 141 -1.73 -9.67 -14.00
CA PRO A 141 -0.89 -8.57 -14.45
C PRO A 141 -1.66 -7.71 -15.45
N GLU A 142 -1.45 -6.40 -15.44
CA GLU A 142 -1.96 -5.55 -16.51
C GLU A 142 -1.25 -5.91 -17.82
N THR A 143 -2.02 -6.36 -18.81
CA THR A 143 -1.54 -6.41 -20.19
C THR A 143 -1.46 -4.97 -20.70
N LYS A 144 -0.25 -4.43 -20.81
CA LYS A 144 -0.02 -3.23 -21.63
C LYS A 144 -0.54 -3.53 -23.05
N GLN A 145 -1.58 -2.80 -23.48
CA GLN A 145 -2.00 -2.74 -24.88
C GLN A 145 -1.07 -1.81 -25.66
#